data_AF-A0AAP0ZAU8-F1
#
_entry.id   AF-A0AAP0ZAU8-F1
#
_cell.length_a   1.000
_cell.length_b   1.000
_cell.length_c   1.000
_cell.angle_alpha   90.00
_cell.angle_beta   90.00
_cell.angle_gamma   90.00
#
_symmetry.space_group_name_H-M   'P 1'
#
loop_
_entity.id
_entity.type
_entity.pdbx_description
1 polymer ?
#
loop_
_entity_poly.entity_id
_entity_poly.type
_entity_poly.pdbx_seq_one_letter_code
_entity_poly.pdbx_strand_id
1 'polypeptide(L)'
;DNELFQEIIKRDVEGTVLLTEESYKINKSDRRLLKTKKTFSKCIADDITGSDALSILLKLLIHVVKNLKFITIEVETDYDAFLLFESLNSKGMDLSVADLVKNKILMRANGQDEKNESLLANWEQMIEHVENSRLSPVDFLRVYWEAIRGANITKKELYKNVGRHIDNDKTDIESFSKELRSYAEDLCEYASMDLTFPECIHRQKKYLKYCGEINTLKYTTCYPVLMYARKNRPELLDDLAKLSLSFLFRWITISDLSVGGAKKTFDLVLSRLRDPSMLKDEILEPFYLDQEKINDDAF
;
A
#
# COMPACT_ATOMS: atom_id res chain seq x y z
N ASP A 1 16.40 2.75 -16.21
CA ASP A 1 16.28 4.21 -16.02
C ASP A 1 17.46 5.07 -16.44
N ASN A 2 18.72 4.70 -16.20
CA ASN A 2 19.84 5.55 -16.61
C ASN A 2 20.05 5.55 -18.14
N GLU A 3 19.90 4.43 -18.86
CA GLU A 3 20.16 4.38 -20.30
C GLU A 3 19.25 5.28 -21.14
N LEU A 4 17.92 5.25 -20.93
CA LEU A 4 16.98 6.10 -21.68
C LEU A 4 17.16 7.59 -21.35
N PHE A 5 17.44 7.94 -20.09
CA PHE A 5 17.76 9.33 -19.72
C PHE A 5 19.04 9.80 -20.41
N GLN A 6 20.07 8.95 -20.42
CA GLN A 6 21.33 9.24 -21.12
C GLN A 6 21.13 9.29 -22.63
N GLU A 7 20.25 8.49 -23.24
CA GLU A 7 19.98 8.56 -24.68
C GLU A 7 19.11 9.77 -25.05
N ILE A 8 18.11 10.13 -24.25
CA ILE A 8 17.23 11.28 -24.51
C ILE A 8 17.97 12.62 -24.33
N ILE A 9 18.93 12.67 -23.40
CA ILE A 9 19.66 13.89 -22.99
C ILE A 9 21.08 13.97 -23.57
N LYS A 10 21.82 12.85 -23.72
CA LYS A 10 23.22 12.84 -24.19
C LYS A 10 23.44 12.33 -25.62
N ARG A 11 22.51 11.64 -26.29
CA ARG A 11 22.66 11.39 -27.73
C ARG A 11 22.18 12.61 -28.51
N ASP A 12 23.13 13.53 -28.70
CA ASP A 12 23.23 14.33 -29.92
C ASP A 12 23.19 13.37 -31.11
N VAL A 13 22.01 13.17 -31.71
CA VAL A 13 21.97 12.94 -33.15
C VAL A 13 22.02 14.33 -33.75
N GLU A 14 23.21 14.69 -34.22
CA GLU A 14 23.47 15.90 -35.00
C GLU A 14 22.34 16.09 -36.04
N GLY A 15 21.44 17.04 -35.79
CA GLY A 15 20.55 17.57 -36.82
C GLY A 15 19.05 17.30 -36.73
N THR A 16 18.50 16.57 -35.75
CA THR A 16 17.05 16.33 -35.68
C THR A 16 16.42 16.78 -34.35
N VAL A 17 15.87 18.00 -34.36
CA VAL A 17 15.06 18.58 -33.27
C VAL A 17 13.68 17.88 -33.13
N LEU A 18 13.31 17.02 -34.08
CA LEU A 18 12.01 16.32 -34.12
C LEU A 18 12.20 14.80 -34.04
N LEU A 19 11.67 14.18 -32.98
CA LEU A 19 11.64 12.74 -32.77
C LEU A 19 10.44 12.13 -33.49
N THR A 20 10.65 11.07 -34.29
CA THR A 20 9.59 10.20 -34.81
C THR A 20 9.35 9.02 -33.86
N GLU A 21 8.08 8.65 -33.66
CA GLU A 21 7.60 7.72 -32.62
C GLU A 21 8.01 6.24 -32.82
N GLU A 22 8.70 5.91 -33.91
CA GLU A 22 8.80 4.53 -34.41
C GLU A 22 9.97 3.69 -33.86
N SER A 23 10.82 4.20 -32.97
CA SER A 23 12.09 3.52 -32.62
C SER A 23 12.24 2.98 -31.19
N TYR A 24 11.24 3.04 -30.30
CA TYR A 24 11.47 2.68 -28.89
C TYR A 24 10.42 1.74 -28.28
N LYS A 25 10.89 0.70 -27.57
CA LYS A 25 10.08 -0.05 -26.59
C LYS A 25 9.91 0.86 -25.36
N ILE A 26 8.78 1.55 -25.28
CA ILE A 26 8.52 2.58 -24.27
C ILE A 26 7.87 1.95 -23.03
N ASN A 27 8.49 2.08 -21.87
CA ASN A 27 7.88 1.69 -20.59
C ASN A 27 6.88 2.78 -20.11
N LYS A 28 5.92 2.44 -19.25
CA LYS A 28 4.80 3.35 -18.88
C LYS A 28 5.28 4.64 -18.18
N SER A 29 6.40 4.59 -17.45
CA SER A 29 7.11 5.72 -16.83
C SER A 29 7.77 6.66 -17.87
N ASP A 30 8.31 6.10 -18.94
CA ASP A 30 9.04 6.83 -19.98
C ASP A 30 8.12 7.72 -20.82
N ARG A 31 6.83 7.38 -20.92
CA ARG A 31 5.82 8.23 -21.57
C ARG A 31 5.76 9.63 -20.98
N ARG A 32 5.95 9.79 -19.67
CA ARG A 32 5.92 11.12 -19.03
C ARG A 32 7.15 11.94 -19.40
N LEU A 33 8.34 11.33 -19.40
CA LEU A 33 9.59 11.96 -19.83
C LEU A 33 9.52 12.40 -21.30
N LEU A 34 9.05 11.51 -22.18
CA LEU A 34 8.86 11.81 -23.60
C LEU A 34 7.84 12.93 -23.82
N LYS A 35 6.71 12.90 -23.08
CA LYS A 35 5.71 13.97 -23.13
C LYS A 35 6.32 15.30 -22.69
N THR A 36 7.07 15.32 -21.59
CA THR A 36 7.76 16.51 -21.09
C THR A 36 8.73 17.07 -22.13
N LYS A 37 9.59 16.24 -22.74
CA LYS A 37 10.50 16.67 -23.81
C LYS A 37 9.72 17.27 -24.99
N LYS A 38 8.68 16.57 -25.48
CA LYS A 38 7.84 17.04 -26.60
C LYS A 38 7.18 18.38 -26.28
N THR A 39 6.67 18.56 -25.06
CA THR A 39 6.06 19.81 -24.60
C THR A 39 7.09 20.95 -24.59
N PHE A 40 8.24 20.79 -23.94
CA PHE A 40 9.24 21.86 -23.86
C PHE A 40 9.90 22.16 -25.20
N SER A 41 10.20 21.15 -26.02
CA SER A 41 10.73 21.35 -27.38
C SER A 41 9.75 22.13 -28.24
N LYS A 42 8.45 21.84 -28.13
CA LYS A 42 7.41 22.60 -28.84
C LYS A 42 7.36 24.05 -28.35
N CYS A 43 7.32 24.30 -27.05
CA CYS A 43 7.32 25.67 -26.51
C CYS A 43 8.55 26.46 -26.98
N ILE A 44 9.74 25.84 -27.00
CA ILE A 44 10.96 26.49 -27.50
C ILE A 44 10.82 26.83 -29.00
N ALA A 45 10.32 25.90 -29.81
CA ALA A 45 10.17 26.12 -31.25
C ALA A 45 9.10 27.17 -31.60
N ASP A 46 8.01 27.21 -30.84
CA ASP A 46 6.90 28.14 -31.05
C ASP A 46 7.24 29.56 -30.53
N ASP A 47 7.88 29.67 -29.36
CA ASP A 47 8.09 30.96 -28.67
C ASP A 47 9.44 31.64 -28.99
N ILE A 48 10.47 30.88 -29.37
CA ILE A 48 11.82 31.40 -29.63
C ILE A 48 12.09 31.43 -31.13
N THR A 49 11.53 32.43 -31.81
CA THR A 49 11.64 32.62 -33.27
C THR A 49 12.23 33.99 -33.65
N GLY A 50 12.67 34.16 -34.90
CA GLY A 50 13.23 35.41 -35.42
C GLY A 50 14.76 35.54 -35.31
N SER A 51 15.30 36.71 -35.68
CA SER A 51 16.76 36.96 -35.72
C SER A 51 17.44 36.84 -34.36
N ASP A 52 16.71 37.12 -33.28
CA ASP A 52 17.23 37.20 -31.92
C ASP A 52 17.07 35.88 -31.14
N ALA A 53 16.50 34.85 -31.79
CA ALA A 53 16.22 33.54 -31.18
C ALA A 53 17.42 32.94 -30.46
N LEU A 54 18.61 32.97 -31.10
CA LEU A 54 19.86 32.48 -30.52
C LEU A 54 20.26 33.24 -29.23
N SER A 55 20.06 34.56 -29.21
CA SER A 55 20.35 35.41 -28.04
C SER A 55 19.43 35.08 -26.87
N ILE A 56 18.14 34.86 -27.15
CA ILE A 56 17.14 34.48 -26.14
C ILE A 56 17.46 33.10 -25.56
N LEU A 57 17.77 32.12 -26.43
CA LEU A 57 18.13 30.77 -26.02
C LEU A 57 19.39 30.77 -25.13
N LEU A 58 20.41 31.53 -25.52
CA LEU A 58 21.64 31.66 -24.75
C LEU A 58 21.38 32.28 -23.36
N LYS A 59 20.54 33.33 -23.28
CA LYS A 59 20.16 33.94 -22.01
C LYS A 59 19.39 32.96 -21.12
N LEU A 60 18.46 32.19 -21.68
CA LEU A 60 17.72 31.17 -20.95
C LEU A 60 18.66 30.11 -20.39
N LEU A 61 19.58 29.60 -21.21
CA LEU A 61 20.56 28.60 -20.79
C LEU A 61 21.47 29.13 -19.69
N ILE A 62 21.98 30.35 -19.84
CA ILE A 62 22.77 31.02 -18.79
C ILE A 62 21.95 31.17 -17.51
N HIS A 63 20.67 31.56 -17.63
CA HIS A 63 19.80 31.71 -16.47
C HIS A 63 19.58 30.38 -15.75
N VAL A 64 19.28 29.30 -16.47
CA VAL A 64 19.13 27.96 -15.89
C VAL A 64 20.43 27.53 -15.21
N VAL A 65 21.57 27.62 -15.90
CA VAL A 65 22.86 27.15 -15.36
C VAL A 65 23.31 27.97 -14.15
N LYS A 66 23.11 29.29 -14.15
CA LYS A 66 23.61 30.16 -13.08
C LYS A 66 22.65 30.36 -11.92
N ASN A 67 21.34 30.30 -12.17
CA ASN A 67 20.34 30.67 -11.17
C ASN A 67 19.50 29.51 -10.66
N LEU A 68 19.45 28.37 -11.37
CA LEU A 68 18.82 27.16 -10.84
C LEU A 68 19.68 26.60 -9.71
N LYS A 69 19.13 26.59 -8.49
CA LYS A 69 19.78 26.01 -7.32
C LYS A 69 19.10 24.70 -6.97
N PHE A 70 19.90 23.65 -6.82
CA PHE A 70 19.45 22.39 -6.25
C PHE A 70 19.72 22.41 -4.75
N ILE A 71 18.70 22.06 -3.96
CA ILE A 71 18.87 21.78 -2.53
C ILE A 71 18.99 20.27 -2.41
N THR A 72 20.19 19.82 -2.09
CA THR A 72 20.45 18.41 -1.78
C THR A 72 20.41 18.24 -0.27
N ILE A 73 19.58 17.33 0.21
CA ILE A 73 19.56 16.92 1.61
C ILE A 73 20.09 15.49 1.65
N GLU A 74 21.26 15.33 2.28
CA GLU A 74 21.84 14.02 2.51
C GLU A 74 21.29 13.44 3.81
N VAL A 75 20.96 12.15 3.75
CA VAL A 75 20.42 11.39 4.88
C VAL A 75 21.22 10.11 5.03
N GLU A 76 21.36 9.66 6.27
CA GLU A 76 22.11 8.45 6.60
C GLU A 76 21.34 7.18 6.21
N THR A 77 20.01 7.22 6.26
CA THR A 77 19.17 6.05 5.98
C THR A 77 17.95 6.38 5.12
N ASP A 78 17.44 5.39 4.39
CA ASP A 78 16.15 5.47 3.67
C ASP A 78 14.99 5.87 4.61
N TYR A 79 15.09 5.52 5.90
CA TYR A 79 14.07 5.86 6.90
C TYR A 79 14.11 7.34 7.27
N ASP A 80 15.30 7.94 7.37
CA ASP A 80 15.44 9.37 7.59
C ASP A 80 15.00 10.15 6.35
N ALA A 81 15.28 9.62 5.16
CA ALA A 81 14.73 10.11 3.90
C ALA A 81 13.20 10.15 3.98
N PHE A 82 12.57 9.04 4.39
CA PHE A 82 11.13 8.94 4.58
C PHE A 82 10.59 9.99 5.56
N LEU A 83 11.17 10.11 6.75
CA LEU A 83 10.72 11.08 7.75
C LEU A 83 10.83 12.53 7.22
N LEU A 84 11.90 12.83 6.48
CA LEU A 84 12.03 14.13 5.82
C LEU A 84 10.95 14.32 4.76
N PHE A 85 10.70 13.33 3.89
CA PHE A 85 9.64 13.42 2.88
C PHE A 85 8.25 13.59 3.50
N GLU A 86 7.89 12.85 4.55
CA GLU A 86 6.63 13.04 5.29
C GLU A 86 6.52 14.46 5.86
N SER A 87 7.61 14.97 6.45
CA SER A 87 7.63 16.31 7.04
C SER A 87 7.58 17.43 5.99
N LEU A 88 8.08 17.19 4.78
CA LEU A 88 8.10 18.14 3.66
C LEU A 88 6.79 18.10 2.85
N ASN A 89 6.17 16.93 2.71
CA ASN A 89 4.96 16.71 1.91
C ASN A 89 3.66 17.11 2.61
N SER A 90 3.67 17.43 3.91
CA SER A 90 2.52 17.90 4.69
C SER A 90 1.93 19.25 4.22
N LYS A 91 2.34 19.75 3.05
CA LYS A 91 1.96 21.03 2.45
C LYS A 91 1.37 20.93 1.03
N GLY A 92 1.17 19.76 0.42
CA GLY A 92 0.52 19.77 -0.90
C GLY A 92 0.23 18.49 -1.68
N MET A 93 0.81 17.33 -1.37
CA MET A 93 0.39 16.03 -1.94
C MET A 93 1.09 14.90 -1.17
N ASP A 94 0.33 14.03 -0.51
CA ASP A 94 0.87 12.93 0.30
C ASP A 94 1.46 11.84 -0.62
N LEU A 95 2.78 11.62 -0.55
CA LEU A 95 3.33 10.32 -0.92
C LEU A 95 2.92 9.34 0.17
N SER A 96 2.11 8.34 -0.15
CA SER A 96 1.65 7.41 0.87
C SER A 96 2.80 6.50 1.30
N VAL A 97 2.79 6.05 2.56
CA VAL A 97 3.72 5.01 3.05
C VAL A 97 3.74 3.78 2.12
N ALA A 98 2.62 3.48 1.46
CA ALA A 98 2.52 2.41 0.48
C ALA A 98 3.39 2.69 -0.76
N ASP A 99 3.43 3.92 -1.27
CA ASP A 99 4.28 4.30 -2.42
C ASP A 99 5.77 4.11 -2.11
N LEU A 100 6.17 4.39 -0.88
CA LEU A 100 7.55 4.18 -0.44
C LEU A 100 7.91 2.70 -0.32
N VAL A 101 6.97 1.90 0.17
CA VAL A 101 7.11 0.43 0.15
C VAL A 101 7.22 -0.08 -1.29
N LYS A 102 6.39 0.43 -2.22
CA LYS A 102 6.48 0.10 -3.65
C LYS A 102 7.86 0.40 -4.21
N ASN A 103 8.36 1.61 -4.00
CA ASN A 103 9.67 2.03 -4.50
C ASN A 103 10.77 1.12 -3.95
N LYS A 104 10.70 0.77 -2.66
CA LYS A 104 11.67 -0.13 -2.03
C LYS A 104 11.65 -1.54 -2.62
N ILE A 105 10.46 -2.08 -2.90
CA ILE A 105 10.30 -3.37 -3.60
C ILE A 105 10.96 -3.33 -4.99
N LEU A 106 10.73 -2.25 -5.75
CA LEU A 106 11.28 -2.10 -7.10
C LEU A 106 12.80 -1.90 -7.10
N MET A 107 13.33 -1.11 -6.17
CA MET A 107 14.78 -0.93 -6.01
C MET A 107 15.49 -2.26 -5.75
N ARG A 108 14.86 -3.16 -4.98
CA ARG A 108 15.41 -4.48 -4.66
C ARG A 108 15.54 -5.40 -5.88
N ALA A 109 14.79 -5.15 -6.95
CA ALA A 109 14.89 -5.91 -8.20
C ALA A 109 16.15 -5.57 -9.03
N ASN A 110 17.00 -4.63 -8.59
CA ASN A 110 18.29 -4.29 -9.18
C ASN A 110 18.25 -4.02 -10.70
N GLY A 111 17.14 -3.48 -11.22
CA GLY A 111 17.04 -3.10 -12.63
C GLY A 111 16.87 -4.28 -13.61
N GLN A 112 16.43 -5.45 -13.15
CA GLN A 112 16.05 -6.54 -14.05
C GLN A 112 14.66 -6.29 -14.64
N ASP A 113 14.59 -5.88 -15.91
CA ASP A 113 13.36 -5.39 -16.57
C ASP A 113 12.16 -6.33 -16.43
N GLU A 114 12.32 -7.64 -16.73
CA GLU A 114 11.22 -8.61 -16.60
C GLU A 114 10.73 -8.77 -15.16
N LYS A 115 11.63 -8.72 -14.17
CA LYS A 115 11.26 -8.78 -12.75
C LYS A 115 10.54 -7.51 -12.32
N ASN A 116 11.00 -6.35 -12.78
CA ASN A 116 10.35 -5.08 -12.51
C ASN A 116 8.91 -5.08 -13.04
N GLU A 117 8.67 -5.59 -14.25
CA GLU A 117 7.32 -5.72 -14.82
C GLU A 117 6.42 -6.61 -13.96
N SER A 118 6.90 -7.80 -13.55
CA SER A 118 6.15 -8.71 -12.66
C SER A 118 5.83 -8.09 -11.30
N LEU A 119 6.81 -7.44 -10.67
CA LEU A 119 6.63 -6.75 -9.37
C LEU A 119 5.63 -5.60 -9.48
N LEU A 120 5.72 -4.80 -10.54
CA LEU A 120 4.78 -3.71 -10.81
C LEU A 120 3.37 -4.26 -11.03
N ALA A 121 3.22 -5.32 -11.82
CA ALA A 121 1.91 -5.93 -12.07
C ALA A 121 1.28 -6.50 -10.79
N ASN A 122 2.07 -7.17 -9.94
CA ASN A 122 1.59 -7.66 -8.65
C ASN A 122 1.17 -6.52 -7.72
N TRP A 123 1.93 -5.42 -7.70
CA TRP A 123 1.60 -4.24 -6.92
C TRP A 123 0.32 -3.55 -7.43
N GLU A 124 0.20 -3.34 -8.74
CA GLU A 124 -1.00 -2.72 -9.34
C GLU A 124 -2.26 -3.54 -9.04
N GLN A 125 -2.21 -4.87 -9.19
CA GLN A 125 -3.32 -5.76 -8.83
C GLN A 125 -3.63 -5.75 -7.32
N MET A 126 -2.61 -5.71 -6.47
CA MET A 126 -2.81 -5.56 -5.02
C MET A 126 -3.55 -4.25 -4.71
N ILE A 127 -3.16 -3.12 -5.33
CA ILE A 127 -3.85 -1.85 -5.15
C ILE A 127 -5.30 -1.93 -5.64
N GLU A 128 -5.54 -2.52 -6.81
CA GLU A 128 -6.91 -2.69 -7.35
C GLU A 128 -7.81 -3.47 -6.38
N HIS A 129 -7.33 -4.58 -5.79
CA HIS A 129 -8.09 -5.33 -4.80
C HIS A 129 -8.34 -4.53 -3.52
N VAL A 130 -7.35 -3.77 -3.05
CA VAL A 130 -7.49 -2.95 -1.84
C VAL A 130 -8.44 -1.77 -2.09
N GLU A 131 -8.37 -1.12 -3.25
CA GLU A 131 -9.26 -0.03 -3.64
C GLU A 131 -10.72 -0.47 -3.76
N ASN A 132 -10.99 -1.75 -4.04
CA ASN A 132 -12.32 -2.36 -4.00
C ASN A 132 -12.76 -2.81 -2.59
N SER A 133 -11.86 -2.68 -1.61
CA SER A 133 -12.12 -2.93 -0.19
C SER A 133 -12.36 -1.62 0.58
N ARG A 134 -12.71 -1.75 1.86
CA ARG A 134 -12.88 -0.59 2.77
C ARG A 134 -11.57 -0.06 3.35
N LEU A 135 -10.43 -0.67 3.02
CA LEU A 135 -9.12 -0.31 3.55
C LEU A 135 -8.33 0.58 2.58
N SER A 136 -7.51 1.47 3.12
CA SER A 136 -6.46 2.11 2.34
C SER A 136 -5.30 1.12 2.11
N PRO A 137 -4.46 1.31 1.08
CA PRO A 137 -3.23 0.51 0.88
C PRO A 137 -2.35 0.43 2.14
N VAL A 138 -2.24 1.54 2.88
CA VAL A 138 -1.47 1.61 4.13
C VAL A 138 -2.12 0.75 5.21
N ASP A 139 -3.45 0.80 5.35
CA ASP A 139 -4.15 0.00 6.36
C ASP A 139 -4.16 -1.48 6.00
N PHE A 140 -4.26 -1.83 4.71
CA PHE A 140 -4.06 -3.21 4.23
C PHE A 140 -2.67 -3.74 4.62
N LEU A 141 -1.61 -2.99 4.33
CA LEU A 141 -0.24 -3.42 4.67
C LEU A 141 -0.07 -3.62 6.18
N ARG A 142 -0.71 -2.80 7.02
CA ARG A 142 -0.72 -2.99 8.49
C ARG A 142 -1.48 -4.24 8.90
N VAL A 143 -2.68 -4.47 8.33
CA VAL A 143 -3.46 -5.68 8.59
C VAL A 143 -2.66 -6.92 8.22
N TYR A 144 -2.06 -6.94 7.03
CA TYR A 144 -1.18 -8.01 6.58
C TYR A 144 0.01 -8.20 7.53
N TRP A 145 0.68 -7.12 7.92
CA TRP A 145 1.85 -7.22 8.80
C TRP A 145 1.50 -7.81 10.16
N GLU A 146 0.39 -7.37 10.75
CA GLU A 146 -0.10 -7.90 12.01
C GLU A 146 -0.54 -9.35 11.86
N ALA A 147 -1.34 -9.65 10.84
CA ALA A 147 -1.90 -10.97 10.57
C ALA A 147 -0.83 -12.01 10.24
N ILE A 148 0.24 -11.65 9.53
CA ILE A 148 1.21 -12.62 8.98
C ILE A 148 2.55 -12.53 9.70
N ARG A 149 3.08 -11.33 9.95
CA ARG A 149 4.37 -11.13 10.63
C ARG A 149 4.28 -11.03 12.15
N GLY A 150 3.07 -10.95 12.72
CA GLY A 150 2.83 -11.06 14.16
C GLY A 150 3.17 -9.81 14.94
N ALA A 151 3.32 -8.68 14.25
CA ALA A 151 3.66 -7.41 14.86
C ALA A 151 2.58 -6.38 14.52
N ASN A 152 1.84 -5.94 15.53
CA ASN A 152 1.00 -4.76 15.41
C ASN A 152 1.90 -3.51 15.41
N ILE A 153 1.86 -2.77 14.30
CA ILE A 153 2.73 -1.63 14.04
C ILE A 153 1.91 -0.39 13.71
N THR A 154 2.42 0.77 14.06
CA THR A 154 1.82 2.06 13.68
C THR A 154 2.09 2.39 12.21
N LYS A 155 1.36 3.36 11.64
CA LYS A 155 1.63 3.86 10.27
C LYS A 155 3.07 4.36 10.11
N LYS A 156 3.63 4.99 11.15
CA LYS A 156 5.02 5.50 11.18
C LYS A 156 6.07 4.38 11.19
N GLU A 157 5.74 3.25 11.82
CA GLU A 157 6.63 2.09 11.92
C GLU A 157 6.53 1.15 10.71
N LEU A 158 5.47 1.27 9.90
CA LEU A 158 5.23 0.40 8.76
C LEU A 158 6.38 0.39 7.78
N TYR A 159 6.81 1.57 7.30
CA TYR A 159 7.92 1.66 6.37
C TYR A 159 9.20 1.02 6.93
N LYS A 160 9.51 1.27 8.21
CA LYS A 160 10.69 0.71 8.89
C LYS A 160 10.66 -0.81 8.93
N ASN A 161 9.52 -1.41 9.31
CA ASN A 161 9.42 -2.86 9.48
C ASN A 161 9.35 -3.58 8.12
N VAL A 162 8.53 -3.08 7.21
CA VAL A 162 8.41 -3.63 5.85
C VAL A 162 9.73 -3.45 5.09
N GLY A 163 10.35 -2.27 5.19
CA GLY A 163 11.65 -1.98 4.59
C GLY A 163 12.73 -2.94 5.07
N ARG A 164 12.85 -3.17 6.38
CA ARG A 164 13.82 -4.15 6.93
C ARG A 164 13.61 -5.56 6.40
N HIS A 165 12.36 -5.96 6.16
CA HIS A 165 12.07 -7.27 5.57
C HIS A 165 12.47 -7.33 4.10
N ILE A 166 12.22 -6.27 3.33
CA ILE A 166 12.65 -6.16 1.93
C ILE A 166 14.18 -6.15 1.81
N ASP A 167 14.87 -5.45 2.70
CA ASP A 167 16.33 -5.33 2.72
C ASP A 167 17.05 -6.62 3.14
N ASN A 168 16.34 -7.59 3.70
CA ASN A 168 16.93 -8.86 4.09
C ASN A 168 17.27 -9.69 2.84
N ASP A 169 18.52 -10.11 2.71
CA ASP A 169 19.00 -10.91 1.57
C ASP A 169 18.32 -12.28 1.42
N LYS A 170 17.71 -12.78 2.50
CA LYS A 170 16.93 -14.03 2.46
C LYS A 170 15.51 -13.85 1.92
N THR A 171 15.03 -12.61 1.80
CA THR A 171 13.69 -12.33 1.31
C THR A 171 13.67 -12.43 -0.21
N ASP A 172 12.91 -13.39 -0.73
CA ASP A 172 12.55 -13.41 -2.15
C ASP A 172 11.47 -12.34 -2.40
N ILE A 173 11.88 -11.25 -3.04
CA ILE A 173 11.01 -10.10 -3.29
C ILE A 173 9.85 -10.42 -4.23
N GLU A 174 10.05 -11.37 -5.17
CA GLU A 174 9.00 -11.73 -6.10
C GLU A 174 7.90 -12.53 -5.39
N SER A 175 8.29 -13.52 -4.59
CA SER A 175 7.37 -14.27 -3.72
C SER A 175 6.65 -13.34 -2.73
N PHE A 176 7.35 -12.38 -2.13
CA PHE A 176 6.72 -11.39 -1.25
C PHE A 176 5.68 -10.54 -1.99
N SER A 177 5.97 -10.08 -3.20
CA SER A 177 4.99 -9.32 -4.01
C SER A 177 3.75 -10.14 -4.38
N LYS A 178 3.93 -11.42 -4.71
CA LYS A 178 2.84 -12.36 -5.02
C LYS A 178 1.99 -12.65 -3.79
N GLU A 179 2.63 -12.78 -2.63
CA GLU A 179 1.98 -12.96 -1.34
C GLU A 179 1.10 -11.75 -0.99
N LEU A 180 1.63 -10.52 -1.08
CA LEU A 180 0.84 -9.30 -0.84
C LEU A 180 -0.39 -9.23 -1.75
N ARG A 181 -0.22 -9.51 -3.05
CA ARG A 181 -1.35 -9.57 -3.98
C ARG A 181 -2.39 -10.60 -3.56
N SER A 182 -1.97 -11.83 -3.24
CA SER A 182 -2.90 -12.90 -2.86
C SER A 182 -3.70 -12.56 -1.60
N TYR A 183 -3.06 -11.95 -0.59
CA TYR A 183 -3.76 -11.51 0.61
C TYR A 183 -4.72 -10.34 0.35
N ALA A 184 -4.39 -9.44 -0.57
CA ALA A 184 -5.28 -8.35 -0.97
C ALA A 184 -6.53 -8.88 -1.68
N GLU A 185 -6.35 -9.81 -2.62
CA GLU A 185 -7.45 -10.50 -3.32
C GLU A 185 -8.39 -11.20 -2.33
N ASP A 186 -7.83 -11.97 -1.39
CA ASP A 186 -8.61 -12.66 -0.36
C ASP A 186 -9.34 -11.70 0.58
N LEU A 187 -8.68 -10.60 0.98
CA LEU A 187 -9.28 -9.58 1.83
C LEU A 187 -10.44 -8.87 1.16
N CYS A 188 -10.32 -8.59 -0.14
CA CYS A 188 -11.36 -7.95 -0.91
C CYS A 188 -12.69 -8.72 -0.83
N GLU A 189 -12.71 -10.05 -0.67
CA GLU A 189 -13.97 -10.80 -0.57
C GLU A 189 -14.78 -10.45 0.68
N TYR A 190 -14.14 -10.31 1.84
CA TYR A 190 -14.82 -10.06 3.12
C TYR A 190 -14.79 -8.60 3.58
N ALA A 191 -13.89 -7.78 3.03
CA ALA A 191 -13.80 -6.35 3.31
C ALA A 191 -14.27 -5.49 2.12
N SER A 192 -14.98 -6.07 1.14
CA SER A 192 -15.53 -5.35 -0.02
C SER A 192 -16.41 -4.18 0.43
N MET A 193 -16.34 -3.06 -0.30
CA MET A 193 -17.25 -1.92 -0.12
C MET A 193 -18.72 -2.29 -0.39
N ASP A 194 -18.97 -3.22 -1.31
CA ASP A 194 -20.32 -3.65 -1.69
C ASP A 194 -20.86 -4.76 -0.76
N LEU A 195 -20.01 -5.33 0.09
CA LEU A 195 -20.44 -6.29 1.10
C LEU A 195 -20.90 -5.53 2.34
N THR A 196 -22.16 -5.11 2.35
CA THR A 196 -22.81 -4.43 3.47
C THR A 196 -24.18 -5.04 3.76
N PHE A 197 -24.72 -4.77 4.95
CA PHE A 197 -26.10 -5.08 5.31
C PHE A 197 -27.07 -4.08 4.63
N PRO A 198 -28.21 -4.55 4.06
CA PRO A 198 -28.75 -5.92 4.12
C PRO A 198 -28.28 -6.87 3.00
N GLU A 199 -27.57 -6.39 1.97
CA GLU A 199 -27.19 -7.19 0.79
C GLU A 199 -26.39 -8.45 1.16
N CYS A 200 -25.60 -8.38 2.23
CA CYS A 200 -24.79 -9.49 2.74
C CYS A 200 -25.62 -10.71 3.17
N ILE A 201 -26.91 -10.56 3.51
CA ILE A 201 -27.79 -11.63 3.98
C ILE A 201 -27.91 -12.75 2.93
N HIS A 202 -27.84 -12.38 1.64
CA HIS A 202 -27.98 -13.29 0.51
C HIS A 202 -26.71 -14.08 0.18
N ARG A 203 -25.59 -13.83 0.88
CA ARG A 203 -24.33 -14.57 0.65
C ARG A 203 -24.46 -16.02 1.10
N GLN A 204 -23.91 -16.95 0.32
CA GLN A 204 -23.94 -18.39 0.65
C GLN A 204 -23.04 -18.72 1.85
N LYS A 205 -21.84 -18.15 1.89
CA LYS A 205 -20.87 -18.35 2.97
C LYS A 205 -21.32 -17.56 4.21
N LYS A 206 -21.43 -18.23 5.37
CA LYS A 206 -21.97 -17.62 6.59
C LYS A 206 -21.09 -16.48 7.11
N TYR A 207 -19.76 -16.65 7.15
CA TYR A 207 -18.86 -15.58 7.58
C TYR A 207 -19.02 -14.28 6.78
N LEU A 208 -19.36 -14.34 5.48
CA LEU A 208 -19.57 -13.15 4.66
C LEU A 208 -20.81 -12.34 5.09
N LYS A 209 -21.82 -12.99 5.70
CA LYS A 209 -22.98 -12.30 6.27
C LYS A 209 -22.54 -11.41 7.42
N TYR A 210 -21.78 -12.00 8.37
CA TYR A 210 -21.21 -11.28 9.51
C TYR A 210 -20.22 -10.20 9.08
N CYS A 211 -19.38 -10.48 8.07
CA CYS A 211 -18.46 -9.48 7.52
C CYS A 211 -19.21 -8.30 6.90
N GLY A 212 -20.36 -8.52 6.26
CA GLY A 212 -21.18 -7.42 5.75
C GLY A 212 -21.73 -6.50 6.84
N GLU A 213 -22.13 -7.06 7.98
CA GLU A 213 -22.55 -6.26 9.13
C GLU A 213 -21.36 -5.52 9.78
N ILE A 214 -20.21 -6.20 9.93
CA ILE A 214 -18.93 -5.59 10.36
C ILE A 214 -18.58 -4.39 9.47
N ASN A 215 -18.72 -4.56 8.15
CA ASN A 215 -18.46 -3.52 7.17
C ASN A 215 -19.47 -2.36 7.31
N THR A 216 -20.77 -2.64 7.44
CA THR A 216 -21.80 -1.61 7.69
C THR A 216 -21.48 -0.77 8.93
N LEU A 217 -21.04 -1.41 10.00
CA LEU A 217 -20.64 -0.78 11.26
C LEU A 217 -19.23 -0.16 11.22
N LYS A 218 -18.51 -0.31 10.10
CA LYS A 218 -17.16 0.23 9.87
C LYS A 218 -16.10 -0.31 10.84
N TYR A 219 -16.29 -1.51 11.37
CA TYR A 219 -15.28 -2.14 12.20
C TYR A 219 -14.15 -2.72 11.35
N THR A 220 -12.91 -2.46 11.75
CA THR A 220 -11.71 -2.91 11.01
C THR A 220 -10.75 -3.75 11.87
N THR A 221 -10.91 -3.72 13.20
CA THR A 221 -10.00 -4.36 14.17
C THR A 221 -9.93 -5.88 14.04
N CYS A 222 -10.97 -6.52 13.50
CA CYS A 222 -11.03 -7.97 13.34
C CYS A 222 -10.31 -8.51 12.09
N TYR A 223 -9.98 -7.65 11.12
CA TYR A 223 -9.43 -8.12 9.84
C TYR A 223 -8.11 -8.91 9.97
N PRO A 224 -7.17 -8.59 10.88
CA PRO A 224 -5.96 -9.41 11.03
C PRO A 224 -6.25 -10.86 11.42
N VAL A 225 -7.23 -11.06 12.32
CA VAL A 225 -7.71 -12.38 12.75
C VAL A 225 -8.37 -13.13 11.59
N LEU A 226 -9.28 -12.47 10.85
CA LEU A 226 -9.97 -13.08 9.71
C LEU A 226 -8.99 -13.42 8.57
N MET A 227 -8.02 -12.54 8.31
CA MET A 227 -6.98 -12.76 7.30
C MET A 227 -6.13 -14.00 7.63
N TYR A 228 -5.65 -14.10 8.87
CA TYR A 228 -4.84 -15.25 9.28
C TYR A 228 -5.65 -16.55 9.27
N ALA A 229 -6.86 -16.53 9.84
CA ALA A 229 -7.73 -17.70 9.91
C ALA A 229 -8.09 -18.24 8.52
N ARG A 230 -8.41 -17.37 7.56
CA ARG A 230 -8.77 -17.79 6.19
C ARG A 230 -7.72 -18.67 5.53
N LYS A 231 -6.42 -18.40 5.74
CA LYS A 231 -5.33 -19.19 5.16
C LYS A 231 -4.93 -20.39 6.01
N ASN A 232 -4.95 -20.26 7.33
CA ASN A 232 -4.32 -21.23 8.23
C ASN A 232 -5.31 -22.11 8.99
N ARG A 233 -6.52 -21.60 9.27
CA ARG A 233 -7.60 -22.27 10.03
C ARG A 233 -8.99 -21.89 9.48
N PRO A 234 -9.28 -22.19 8.20
CA PRO A 234 -10.52 -21.76 7.54
C PRO A 234 -11.79 -22.32 8.19
N GLU A 235 -11.69 -23.45 8.91
CA GLU A 235 -12.76 -24.05 9.68
C GLU A 235 -13.28 -23.17 10.83
N LEU A 236 -12.48 -22.19 11.29
CA LEU A 236 -12.86 -21.26 12.36
C LEU A 236 -13.46 -19.95 11.84
N LEU A 237 -13.49 -19.74 10.52
CA LEU A 237 -13.80 -18.43 9.93
C LEU A 237 -15.23 -17.96 10.24
N ASP A 238 -16.19 -18.87 10.24
CA ASP A 238 -17.59 -18.58 10.58
C ASP A 238 -17.73 -18.14 12.05
N ASP A 239 -17.10 -18.87 12.98
CA ASP A 239 -17.15 -18.55 14.41
C ASP A 239 -16.43 -17.24 14.72
N LEU A 240 -15.25 -17.04 14.14
CA LEU A 240 -14.47 -15.82 14.32
C LEU A 240 -15.21 -14.59 13.79
N ALA A 241 -15.81 -14.67 12.59
CA ALA A 241 -16.56 -13.54 12.05
C ALA A 241 -17.80 -13.21 12.90
N LYS A 242 -18.54 -14.23 13.34
CA LYS A 242 -19.71 -14.06 14.22
C LYS A 242 -19.34 -13.43 15.56
N LEU A 243 -18.32 -13.98 16.23
CA LEU A 243 -17.87 -13.50 17.53
C LEU A 243 -17.24 -12.13 17.43
N SER A 244 -16.48 -11.84 16.36
CA SER A 244 -15.96 -10.51 16.09
C SER A 244 -17.07 -9.47 16.01
N LEU A 245 -18.11 -9.74 15.22
CA LEU A 245 -19.27 -8.85 15.08
C LEU A 245 -19.94 -8.61 16.44
N SER A 246 -20.31 -9.69 17.13
CA SER A 246 -21.01 -9.61 18.42
C SER A 246 -20.18 -8.86 19.47
N PHE A 247 -18.90 -9.18 19.58
CA PHE A 247 -17.99 -8.54 20.53
C PHE A 247 -17.80 -7.06 20.21
N LEU A 248 -17.46 -6.71 18.97
CA LEU A 248 -17.24 -5.31 18.57
C LEU A 248 -18.50 -4.47 18.69
N PHE A 249 -19.67 -5.04 18.36
CA PHE A 249 -20.95 -4.35 18.55
C PHE A 249 -21.20 -4.03 20.01
N ARG A 250 -21.06 -5.00 20.91
CA ARG A 250 -21.28 -4.76 22.34
C ARG A 250 -20.21 -3.85 22.96
N TRP A 251 -18.95 -4.04 22.59
CA TRP A 251 -17.82 -3.25 23.12
C TRP A 251 -17.88 -1.79 22.65
N ILE A 252 -17.99 -1.56 21.33
CA ILE A 252 -17.88 -0.22 20.75
C ILE A 252 -19.23 0.47 20.68
N THR A 253 -20.27 -0.19 20.13
CA THR A 253 -21.57 0.48 19.91
C THR A 253 -22.41 0.57 21.17
N ILE A 254 -22.46 -0.50 21.98
CA ILE A 254 -23.30 -0.51 23.19
C ILE A 254 -22.57 0.11 24.38
N SER A 255 -21.33 -0.29 24.63
CA SER A 255 -20.58 0.12 25.83
C SER A 255 -19.73 1.38 25.64
N ASP A 256 -19.66 1.94 24.43
CA ASP A 256 -18.85 3.11 24.07
C ASP A 256 -17.36 3.00 24.49
N LEU A 257 -16.83 1.77 24.50
CA LEU A 257 -15.44 1.52 24.89
C LEU A 257 -14.49 1.73 23.71
N SER A 258 -13.27 2.15 24.01
CA SER A 258 -12.26 2.46 22.99
C SER A 258 -11.90 1.26 22.11
N VAL A 259 -11.68 1.53 20.82
CA VAL A 259 -11.19 0.55 19.83
C VAL A 259 -9.86 -0.09 20.25
N GLY A 260 -8.98 0.69 20.89
CA GLY A 260 -7.71 0.18 21.42
C GLY A 260 -7.88 -0.86 22.54
N GLY A 261 -8.98 -0.78 23.30
CA GLY A 261 -9.37 -1.80 24.27
C GLY A 261 -9.75 -3.11 23.58
N ALA A 262 -10.71 -3.06 22.66
CA ALA A 262 -11.14 -4.22 21.87
C ALA A 262 -9.96 -4.89 21.15
N LYS A 263 -9.02 -4.08 20.65
CA LYS A 263 -7.83 -4.57 19.96
C LYS A 263 -7.00 -5.54 20.79
N LYS A 264 -6.89 -5.35 22.11
CA LYS A 264 -6.14 -6.28 22.98
C LYS A 264 -6.72 -7.69 22.93
N THR A 265 -8.04 -7.81 22.85
CA THR A 265 -8.74 -9.09 22.71
C THR A 265 -8.40 -9.74 21.36
N PHE A 266 -8.44 -8.96 20.26
CA PHE A 266 -8.07 -9.46 18.94
C PHE A 266 -6.60 -9.85 18.82
N ASP A 267 -5.69 -9.08 19.42
CA ASP A 267 -4.26 -9.39 19.45
C ASP A 267 -4.02 -10.72 20.20
N LEU A 268 -4.75 -10.96 21.31
CA LEU A 268 -4.70 -12.23 22.04
C LEU A 268 -5.27 -13.40 21.21
N VAL A 269 -6.44 -13.23 20.58
CA VAL A 269 -7.02 -14.26 19.68
C VAL A 269 -6.07 -14.60 18.54
N LEU A 270 -5.46 -13.58 17.91
CA LEU A 270 -4.49 -13.78 16.83
C LEU A 270 -3.25 -14.53 17.32
N SER A 271 -2.77 -14.24 18.53
CA SER A 271 -1.65 -14.98 19.12
C SER A 271 -1.98 -16.46 19.35
N ARG A 272 -3.18 -16.78 19.84
CA ARG A 272 -3.65 -18.16 20.04
C ARG A 272 -3.90 -18.88 18.72
N LEU A 273 -4.40 -18.18 17.69
CA LEU A 273 -4.57 -18.75 16.35
C LEU A 273 -3.26 -19.24 15.73
N ARG A 274 -2.15 -18.55 16.01
CA ARG A 274 -0.82 -18.89 15.48
C ARG A 274 -0.20 -20.11 16.14
N ASP A 275 -0.64 -20.46 17.35
CA ASP A 275 -0.17 -21.65 18.03
C ASP A 275 -0.93 -22.88 17.49
N PRO A 276 -0.29 -23.82 16.79
CA PRO A 276 -0.96 -24.98 16.21
C PRO A 276 -1.54 -25.94 17.26
N SER A 277 -1.07 -25.88 18.52
CA SER A 277 -1.54 -26.75 19.59
C SER A 277 -2.85 -26.30 20.23
N MET A 278 -3.19 -25.02 20.10
CA MET A 278 -4.40 -24.44 20.69
C MET A 278 -5.66 -25.01 20.07
N LEU A 279 -6.59 -25.42 20.94
CA LEU A 279 -7.92 -25.89 20.57
C LEU A 279 -8.84 -24.72 20.24
N LYS A 280 -9.93 -25.02 19.51
CA LYS A 280 -10.94 -24.04 19.12
C LYS A 280 -11.44 -23.21 20.31
N ASP A 281 -11.82 -23.86 21.40
CA ASP A 281 -12.41 -23.16 22.55
C ASP A 281 -11.39 -22.24 23.22
N GLU A 282 -10.13 -22.67 23.32
CA GLU A 282 -9.04 -21.83 23.83
C GLU A 282 -8.79 -20.61 22.94
N ILE A 283 -8.87 -20.76 21.62
CA ILE A 283 -8.69 -19.65 20.68
C ILE A 283 -9.82 -18.62 20.82
N LEU A 284 -11.06 -19.08 21.02
CA LEU A 284 -12.25 -18.22 21.04
C LEU A 284 -12.55 -17.65 22.45
N GLU A 285 -12.01 -18.25 23.49
CA GLU A 285 -12.18 -17.85 24.90
C GLU A 285 -12.02 -16.33 25.18
N PRO A 286 -11.09 -15.59 24.54
CA PRO A 286 -10.93 -14.16 24.82
C PRO A 286 -12.17 -13.32 24.50
N PHE A 287 -13.04 -13.73 23.58
CA PHE A 287 -14.27 -13.01 23.28
C PHE A 287 -15.30 -13.05 24.42
N TYR A 288 -15.10 -13.94 25.40
CA TYR A 288 -16.01 -14.14 26.54
C TYR A 288 -15.43 -13.63 27.87
N LEU A 289 -14.15 -13.23 27.93
CA LEU A 289 -13.51 -12.79 29.18
C LEU A 289 -14.02 -11.44 29.71
N ASP A 290 -14.55 -10.58 28.83
CA ASP A 290 -14.99 -9.23 29.20
C ASP A 290 -16.51 -9.11 29.39
N GLN A 291 -17.24 -10.23 29.57
CA GLN A 291 -18.70 -10.22 29.76
C GLN A 291 -19.16 -9.30 30.90
N GLU A 292 -18.40 -9.22 32.00
CA GLU A 292 -18.70 -8.32 33.13
C GLU A 292 -18.55 -6.83 32.78
N LYS A 293 -17.66 -6.47 31.85
CA LYS A 293 -17.47 -5.08 31.41
C LYS A 293 -18.49 -4.64 30.37
N ILE A 294 -19.08 -5.61 29.69
CA ILE A 294 -19.97 -5.41 28.54
C ILE A 294 -21.44 -5.37 28.97
N ASN A 295 -21.71 -5.54 30.28
CA ASN A 295 -23.05 -5.44 30.88
C ASN A 295 -24.05 -6.41 30.23
N ASP A 296 -23.65 -7.69 30.13
CA ASP A 296 -24.47 -8.75 29.54
C ASP A 296 -25.74 -9.09 30.34
N ASP A 297 -25.91 -8.56 31.57
CA ASP A 297 -27.13 -8.73 32.38
C ASP A 297 -28.41 -8.12 31.75
N ALA A 298 -28.26 -7.38 30.64
CA ALA A 298 -29.36 -6.75 29.91
C ALA A 298 -29.84 -7.53 28.66
N PHE A 299 -29.24 -8.67 28.32
CA PHE A 299 -29.54 -9.44 27.10
C PHE A 299 -29.78 -10.95 27.32
#